data_AF-G5DZ37-F1
#
_entry.id   AF-G5DZ37-F1
#
_cell.length_a   1.000
_cell.length_b   1.000
_cell.length_c   1.000
_cell.angle_alpha   90.00
_cell.angle_beta   90.00
_cell.angle_gamma   90.00
#
_symmetry.space_group_name_H-M   'P 1'
#
loop_
_entity.id
_entity.type
_entity.pdbx_description
1 polymer ?
#
loop_
_entity_poly.entity_id
_entity_poly.type
_entity_poly.pdbx_seq_one_letter_code
_entity_poly.pdbx_strand_id
1 'polypeptide(L)'
;GVIGAPFSKGQPRGGVEEGPKYLRNAGLIEKLEELDYEVRDYSDLEFADVAQDEPFQNVKNPRTVGLATEKLANTVTEVKKAGKTCLVIGGDHSLAVGTIAGHAAVHPDLCVVWVDAHADINTPYSSPSGNLHGQPVSFLMKELKNKVPAVPGFSWVKPCLSAKDIVYIGLRDVDPGEHYILKNLGIKFYSMSEVDNLRIDKVMEETIEYLEGKLLSAVDIMEVNPSRGETERDVKLTVKTALDMTLSSFGKAREGFHAAT
;
A
#
# COMPACT_ATOMS: atom_id res chain seq x y z
N GLY A 1 -14.43 6.66 -4.30
CA GLY A 1 -14.41 5.79 -5.48
C GLY A 1 -13.79 4.49 -5.07
N VAL A 2 -14.46 3.37 -5.32
CA VAL A 2 -14.02 2.02 -4.90
C VAL A 2 -13.61 1.25 -6.15
N ILE A 3 -12.40 0.70 -6.16
CA ILE A 3 -11.86 -0.12 -7.25
C ILE A 3 -11.51 -1.48 -6.65
N GLY A 4 -11.98 -2.56 -7.28
CA GLY A 4 -11.46 -3.89 -7.00
C GLY A 4 -10.29 -4.21 -7.93
N ALA A 5 -9.20 -4.72 -7.37
CA ALA A 5 -8.01 -5.13 -8.09
C ALA A 5 -7.68 -6.60 -7.75
N PRO A 6 -8.48 -7.57 -8.23
CA PRO A 6 -8.30 -8.99 -7.91
C PRO A 6 -7.05 -9.55 -8.61
N PHE A 7 -5.90 -9.51 -7.93
CA PHE A 7 -4.61 -9.84 -8.52
C PHE A 7 -3.73 -10.66 -7.58
N SER A 8 -3.09 -11.72 -8.09
CA SER A 8 -2.26 -12.62 -7.28
C SER A 8 -0.90 -12.96 -7.87
N LYS A 9 -0.54 -12.41 -9.03
CA LYS A 9 0.67 -12.82 -9.77
C LYS A 9 1.96 -12.20 -9.22
N GLY A 10 1.88 -11.29 -8.25
CA GLY A 10 3.03 -10.76 -7.53
C GLY A 10 3.63 -11.76 -6.55
N GLN A 11 2.97 -12.89 -6.29
CA GLN A 11 3.38 -13.94 -5.35
C GLN A 11 2.83 -15.33 -5.78
N PRO A 12 3.19 -16.45 -5.11
CA PRO A 12 2.92 -17.79 -5.64
C PRO A 12 1.56 -18.40 -5.24
N ARG A 13 0.81 -17.81 -4.31
CA ARG A 13 -0.44 -18.37 -3.76
C ARG A 13 -1.66 -17.74 -4.43
N GLY A 14 -2.68 -18.53 -4.76
CA GLY A 14 -3.99 -17.99 -5.12
C GLY A 14 -4.80 -17.57 -3.90
N GLY A 15 -6.02 -17.10 -4.14
CA GLY A 15 -7.03 -16.74 -3.14
C GLY A 15 -7.05 -15.27 -2.74
N VAL A 16 -5.91 -14.56 -2.83
CA VAL A 16 -5.89 -13.10 -2.56
C VAL A 16 -6.70 -12.33 -3.60
N GLU A 17 -6.80 -12.84 -4.83
CA GLU A 17 -7.66 -12.29 -5.88
C GLU A 17 -9.17 -12.33 -5.55
N GLU A 18 -9.62 -13.14 -4.60
CA GLU A 18 -11.02 -13.16 -4.16
C GLU A 18 -11.33 -12.05 -3.14
N GLY A 19 -10.31 -11.38 -2.58
CA GLY A 19 -10.45 -10.33 -1.56
C GLY A 19 -11.49 -9.23 -1.90
N PRO A 20 -11.46 -8.65 -3.12
CA PRO A 20 -12.42 -7.63 -3.53
C PRO A 20 -13.88 -8.12 -3.48
N LYS A 21 -14.12 -9.34 -3.95
CA LYS A 21 -15.44 -9.96 -3.95
C LYS A 21 -15.92 -10.28 -2.54
N TYR A 22 -15.04 -10.79 -1.67
CA TYR A 22 -15.39 -11.07 -0.27
C TYR A 22 -15.79 -9.80 0.47
N LEU A 23 -15.04 -8.71 0.32
CA LEU A 23 -15.36 -7.45 1.00
C LEU A 23 -16.65 -6.81 0.49
N ARG A 24 -16.92 -6.87 -0.83
CA ARG A 24 -18.21 -6.43 -1.38
C ARG A 24 -19.37 -7.26 -0.83
N ASN A 25 -19.26 -8.59 -0.85
CA ASN A 25 -20.30 -9.48 -0.32
C ASN A 25 -20.53 -9.30 1.20
N ALA A 26 -19.53 -8.79 1.92
CA ALA A 26 -19.65 -8.45 3.35
C ALA A 26 -20.33 -7.09 3.62
N GLY A 27 -20.82 -6.41 2.57
CA GLY A 27 -21.58 -5.17 2.68
C GLY A 27 -20.73 -3.90 2.69
N LEU A 28 -19.51 -3.92 2.10
CA LEU A 28 -18.62 -2.76 2.16
C LEU A 28 -19.22 -1.52 1.49
N ILE A 29 -19.86 -1.68 0.33
CA ILE A 29 -20.41 -0.54 -0.42
C ILE A 29 -21.59 0.07 0.35
N GLU A 30 -22.49 -0.80 0.80
CA GLU A 30 -23.67 -0.45 1.59
C GLU A 30 -23.27 0.28 2.88
N LYS A 31 -22.25 -0.23 3.59
CA LYS A 31 -21.73 0.43 4.81
C LYS A 31 -21.13 1.81 4.54
N LEU A 32 -20.49 2.02 3.39
CA LEU A 32 -19.97 3.35 3.03
C LEU A 32 -21.11 4.32 2.70
N GLU A 33 -22.14 3.84 2.02
CA GLU A 33 -23.36 4.63 1.72
C GLU A 33 -24.16 4.95 3.00
N GLU A 34 -24.25 4.02 3.96
CA GLU A 34 -24.84 4.24 5.29
C GLU A 34 -24.13 5.32 6.12
N LEU A 35 -22.87 5.60 5.79
CA LEU A 35 -22.07 6.69 6.38
C LEU A 35 -22.17 8.00 5.59
N ASP A 36 -23.18 8.13 4.72
CA ASP A 36 -23.47 9.29 3.87
C ASP A 36 -22.36 9.66 2.86
N TYR A 37 -21.49 8.72 2.50
CA TYR A 37 -20.51 8.94 1.44
C TYR A 37 -21.13 8.73 0.05
N GLU A 38 -20.84 9.62 -0.91
CA GLU A 38 -21.14 9.38 -2.33
C GLU A 38 -20.18 8.33 -2.90
N VAL A 39 -20.63 7.08 -2.93
CA VAL A 39 -19.84 5.96 -3.43
C VAL A 39 -20.03 5.81 -4.94
N ARG A 40 -18.89 5.77 -5.65
CA ARG A 40 -18.83 5.27 -7.03
C ARG A 40 -18.01 4.01 -7.02
N ASP A 41 -18.65 2.86 -7.23
CA ASP A 41 -17.99 1.58 -7.42
C ASP A 41 -17.59 1.41 -8.89
N TYR A 42 -16.31 1.17 -9.12
CA TYR A 42 -15.71 0.92 -10.44
C TYR A 42 -15.63 -0.58 -10.74
N SER A 43 -16.25 -1.42 -9.91
CA SER A 43 -16.23 -2.89 -9.99
C SER A 43 -14.81 -3.45 -9.90
N ASP A 44 -14.62 -4.70 -10.33
CA ASP A 44 -13.32 -5.36 -10.39
C ASP A 44 -12.65 -5.09 -11.73
N LEU A 45 -11.37 -4.69 -11.69
CA LEU A 45 -10.56 -4.57 -12.89
C LEU A 45 -10.19 -5.95 -13.42
N GLU A 46 -10.35 -6.14 -14.73
CA GLU A 46 -9.83 -7.31 -15.42
C GLU A 46 -8.35 -7.13 -15.74
N PHE A 47 -7.49 -8.03 -15.26
CA PHE A 47 -6.06 -8.03 -15.57
C PHE A 47 -5.75 -9.14 -16.57
N ALA A 48 -4.97 -8.80 -17.60
CA ALA A 48 -4.54 -9.78 -18.59
C ALA A 48 -3.23 -10.45 -18.15
N ASP A 49 -3.18 -11.77 -18.29
CA ASP A 49 -1.94 -12.54 -18.16
C ASP A 49 -1.12 -12.42 -19.45
N VAL A 50 0.19 -12.25 -19.32
CA VAL A 50 1.10 -12.32 -20.47
C VAL A 50 1.48 -13.78 -20.70
N ALA A 51 1.18 -14.30 -21.89
CA ALA A 51 1.59 -15.65 -22.27
C ALA A 51 3.13 -15.76 -22.26
N GLN A 52 3.65 -16.80 -21.61
CA GLN A 52 5.09 -17.07 -21.48
C GLN A 52 5.86 -15.89 -20.86
N ASP A 53 5.35 -15.36 -19.73
CA ASP A 53 6.04 -14.32 -18.96
C ASP A 53 7.24 -14.88 -18.18
N GLU A 54 8.29 -15.21 -18.92
CA GLU A 54 9.51 -15.78 -18.37
C GLU A 54 10.15 -14.84 -17.34
N PRO A 55 10.67 -15.37 -16.22
CA PRO A 55 11.33 -14.58 -15.20
C PRO A 55 12.45 -13.69 -15.77
N PHE A 56 12.55 -12.47 -15.25
CA PHE A 56 13.67 -11.59 -15.54
C PHE A 56 14.64 -11.60 -14.37
N GLN A 57 15.78 -12.29 -14.53
CA GLN A 57 16.67 -12.60 -13.41
C GLN A 57 15.90 -13.38 -12.32
N ASN A 58 15.85 -12.87 -11.09
CA ASN A 58 15.04 -13.46 -10.02
C ASN A 58 13.56 -13.02 -10.07
N VAL A 59 13.19 -12.00 -10.84
CA VAL A 59 11.84 -11.42 -10.82
C VAL A 59 10.85 -12.32 -11.56
N LYS A 60 9.81 -12.79 -10.86
CA LYS A 60 8.74 -13.64 -11.41
C LYS A 60 7.58 -12.80 -11.96
N ASN A 61 6.98 -13.27 -13.06
CA ASN A 61 5.84 -12.64 -13.73
C ASN A 61 6.00 -11.12 -14.01
N PRO A 62 7.18 -10.63 -14.43
CA PRO A 62 7.44 -9.19 -14.49
C PRO A 62 6.51 -8.44 -15.45
N ARG A 63 6.18 -9.02 -16.61
CA ARG A 63 5.35 -8.33 -17.62
C ARG A 63 3.88 -8.31 -17.21
N THR A 64 3.39 -9.40 -16.62
CA THR A 64 2.02 -9.53 -16.13
C THR A 64 1.76 -8.55 -14.99
N VAL A 65 2.66 -8.49 -14.00
CA VAL A 65 2.56 -7.51 -12.90
C VAL A 65 2.72 -6.09 -13.41
N GLY A 66 3.66 -5.85 -14.32
CA GLY A 66 3.89 -4.54 -14.93
C GLY A 66 2.65 -3.98 -15.64
N LEU A 67 1.98 -4.80 -16.46
CA LEU A 67 0.73 -4.40 -17.15
C LEU A 67 -0.44 -4.18 -16.19
N ALA A 68 -0.59 -5.04 -15.18
CA ALA A 68 -1.66 -4.91 -14.19
C ALA A 68 -1.52 -3.63 -13.38
N THR A 69 -0.30 -3.34 -12.91
CA THR A 69 0.01 -2.13 -12.15
C THR A 69 -0.09 -0.87 -13.01
N GLU A 70 0.25 -0.91 -14.30
CA GLU A 70 0.02 0.21 -15.22
C GLU A 70 -1.47 0.51 -15.40
N LYS A 71 -2.28 -0.54 -15.63
CA LYS A 71 -3.74 -0.42 -15.74
C LYS A 71 -4.34 0.17 -14.46
N LEU A 72 -3.89 -0.31 -13.30
CA LEU A 72 -4.35 0.21 -12.01
C LEU A 72 -3.94 1.67 -11.80
N ALA A 73 -2.71 2.05 -12.15
CA ALA A 73 -2.23 3.43 -12.06
C ALA A 73 -3.10 4.38 -12.90
N ASN A 74 -3.46 3.99 -14.12
CA ASN A 74 -4.35 4.77 -14.97
C ASN A 74 -5.74 4.94 -14.34
N THR A 75 -6.34 3.87 -13.82
CA THR A 75 -7.66 3.94 -13.16
C THR A 75 -7.62 4.82 -11.91
N VAL A 76 -6.61 4.66 -11.05
CA VAL A 76 -6.44 5.49 -9.84
C VAL A 76 -6.24 6.95 -10.20
N THR A 77 -5.46 7.25 -11.25
CA THR A 77 -5.27 8.61 -11.76
C THR A 77 -6.62 9.25 -12.12
N GLU A 78 -7.50 8.53 -12.82
CA GLU A 78 -8.81 9.05 -13.22
C GLU A 78 -9.74 9.28 -12.02
N VAL A 79 -9.74 8.38 -11.03
CA VAL A 79 -10.49 8.58 -9.78
C VAL A 79 -10.01 9.82 -9.03
N LYS A 80 -8.69 10.02 -8.96
CA LYS A 80 -8.07 11.16 -8.28
C LYS A 80 -8.31 12.48 -9.03
N LYS A 81 -8.24 12.49 -10.37
CA LYS A 81 -8.60 13.66 -11.20
C LYS A 81 -10.07 14.07 -11.02
N ALA A 82 -10.95 13.11 -10.75
CA ALA A 82 -12.36 13.38 -10.42
C ALA A 82 -12.57 13.94 -9.00
N GLY A 83 -11.49 14.26 -8.26
CA GLY A 83 -11.55 14.82 -6.91
C GLY A 83 -12.02 13.83 -5.84
N LYS A 84 -12.07 12.52 -6.15
CA LYS A 84 -12.58 11.50 -5.21
C LYS A 84 -11.44 10.90 -4.38
N THR A 85 -11.73 10.60 -3.12
CA THR A 85 -10.93 9.64 -2.35
C THR A 85 -11.00 8.27 -3.03
N CYS A 86 -9.86 7.58 -3.14
CA CYS A 86 -9.73 6.33 -3.85
C CYS A 86 -9.48 5.19 -2.86
N LEU A 87 -10.40 4.23 -2.79
CA LEU A 87 -10.24 2.97 -2.07
C LEU A 87 -9.97 1.88 -3.10
N VAL A 88 -8.79 1.26 -3.04
CA VAL A 88 -8.45 0.09 -3.85
C VAL A 88 -8.49 -1.13 -2.95
N ILE A 89 -9.31 -2.11 -3.31
CA ILE A 89 -9.36 -3.40 -2.64
C ILE A 89 -8.52 -4.34 -3.48
N GLY A 90 -7.35 -4.69 -2.97
CA GLY A 90 -6.38 -5.47 -3.71
C GLY A 90 -6.64 -6.98 -3.68
N GLY A 91 -5.79 -7.66 -4.44
CA GLY A 91 -5.14 -8.88 -3.98
C GLY A 91 -3.73 -8.54 -3.46
N ASP A 92 -2.67 -9.12 -4.03
CA ASP A 92 -1.31 -8.96 -3.49
C ASP A 92 -0.73 -7.54 -3.58
N HIS A 93 0.31 -7.28 -2.77
CA HIS A 93 0.86 -5.94 -2.55
C HIS A 93 1.68 -5.38 -3.71
N SER A 94 1.96 -6.17 -4.76
CA SER A 94 2.62 -5.62 -5.97
C SER A 94 1.77 -4.50 -6.61
N LEU A 95 0.46 -4.53 -6.38
CA LEU A 95 -0.50 -3.50 -6.80
C LEU A 95 -0.17 -2.10 -6.25
N ALA A 96 0.58 -1.98 -5.15
CA ALA A 96 1.01 -0.69 -4.60
C ALA A 96 1.82 0.14 -5.59
N VAL A 97 2.56 -0.49 -6.52
CA VAL A 97 3.21 0.22 -7.63
C VAL A 97 2.18 1.00 -8.44
N GLY A 98 1.04 0.38 -8.75
CA GLY A 98 -0.04 1.01 -9.50
C GLY A 98 -0.76 2.09 -8.70
N THR A 99 -1.16 1.78 -7.46
CA THR A 99 -1.95 2.72 -6.64
C THR A 99 -1.16 3.99 -6.31
N ILE A 100 0.09 3.86 -5.88
CA ILE A 100 0.91 5.01 -5.48
C ILE A 100 1.34 5.82 -6.70
N ALA A 101 1.76 5.17 -7.81
CA ALA A 101 2.13 5.90 -9.01
C ALA A 101 0.93 6.67 -9.61
N GLY A 102 -0.26 6.04 -9.66
CA GLY A 102 -1.48 6.69 -10.13
C GLY A 102 -1.93 7.85 -9.23
N HIS A 103 -1.76 7.71 -7.91
CA HIS A 103 -2.04 8.80 -6.97
C HIS A 103 -1.06 9.97 -7.18
N ALA A 104 0.24 9.67 -7.26
CA ALA A 104 1.31 10.66 -7.41
C ALA A 104 1.22 11.44 -8.73
N ALA A 105 0.59 10.86 -9.77
CA ALA A 105 0.33 11.55 -11.02
C ALA A 105 -0.60 12.76 -10.86
N VAL A 106 -1.44 12.80 -9.81
CA VAL A 106 -2.33 13.91 -9.49
C VAL A 106 -1.84 14.73 -8.29
N HIS A 107 -1.28 14.05 -7.29
CA HIS A 107 -0.73 14.67 -6.07
C HIS A 107 0.75 14.30 -5.90
N PRO A 108 1.68 14.99 -6.57
CA PRO A 108 3.11 14.63 -6.56
C PRO A 108 3.80 14.86 -5.20
N ASP A 109 3.12 15.55 -4.28
CA ASP A 109 3.53 15.82 -2.90
C ASP A 109 2.96 14.82 -1.88
N LEU A 110 2.33 13.72 -2.35
CA LEU A 110 1.79 12.70 -1.45
C LEU A 110 2.86 12.11 -0.53
N CYS A 111 2.40 11.73 0.66
CA CYS A 111 3.13 10.88 1.58
C CYS A 111 2.41 9.55 1.74
N VAL A 112 3.16 8.53 2.19
CA VAL A 112 2.68 7.16 2.40
C VAL A 112 2.90 6.76 3.86
N VAL A 113 1.82 6.27 4.48
CA VAL A 113 1.93 5.45 5.69
C VAL A 113 1.77 4.00 5.25
N TRP A 114 2.82 3.19 5.43
CA TRP A 114 2.87 1.78 5.02
C TRP A 114 2.71 0.88 6.24
N VAL A 115 1.55 0.24 6.36
CA VAL A 115 1.19 -0.60 7.50
C VAL A 115 1.32 -2.08 7.11
N ASP A 116 2.43 -2.69 7.51
CA ASP A 116 2.77 -4.06 7.12
C ASP A 116 3.76 -4.71 8.11
N ALA A 117 3.80 -6.04 8.11
CA ALA A 117 4.83 -6.84 8.76
C ALA A 117 6.20 -6.72 8.09
N HIS A 118 6.21 -6.52 6.77
CA HIS A 118 7.38 -6.50 5.89
C HIS A 118 7.62 -5.09 5.36
N ALA A 119 8.83 -4.83 4.86
CA ALA A 119 9.18 -3.52 4.32
C ALA A 119 8.85 -3.37 2.83
N ASP A 120 8.69 -4.49 2.12
CA ASP A 120 8.31 -4.55 0.70
C ASP A 120 9.17 -3.63 -0.20
N ILE A 121 10.44 -3.50 0.18
CA ILE A 121 11.42 -2.57 -0.41
C ILE A 121 12.62 -3.29 -0.99
N ASN A 122 12.58 -4.63 -1.07
CA ASN A 122 13.60 -5.37 -1.80
C ASN A 122 13.67 -4.86 -3.24
N THR A 123 14.89 -4.69 -3.73
CA THR A 123 15.15 -4.53 -5.16
C THR A 123 15.15 -5.91 -5.83
N PRO A 124 15.04 -5.99 -7.17
CA PRO A 124 15.27 -7.24 -7.91
C PRO A 124 16.62 -7.93 -7.61
N TYR A 125 17.63 -7.18 -7.14
CA TYR A 125 18.93 -7.73 -6.75
C TYR A 125 18.99 -8.24 -5.31
N SER A 126 18.18 -7.69 -4.40
CA SER A 126 18.21 -8.05 -2.98
C SER A 126 17.13 -9.06 -2.58
N SER A 127 16.06 -9.17 -3.37
CA SER A 127 14.94 -10.06 -3.08
C SER A 127 15.40 -11.52 -2.97
N PRO A 128 15.12 -12.23 -1.86
CA PRO A 128 15.43 -13.65 -1.75
C PRO A 128 14.44 -14.52 -2.52
N SER A 129 13.20 -14.06 -2.72
CA SER A 129 12.11 -14.86 -3.28
C SER A 129 11.85 -14.61 -4.77
N GLY A 130 12.19 -13.42 -5.26
CA GLY A 130 11.85 -13.00 -6.62
C GLY A 130 10.39 -12.59 -6.82
N ASN A 131 9.57 -12.67 -5.77
CA ASN A 131 8.15 -12.32 -5.82
C ASN A 131 8.01 -10.79 -5.75
N LEU A 132 7.24 -10.20 -6.67
CA LEU A 132 7.10 -8.75 -6.80
C LEU A 132 6.30 -8.09 -5.68
N HIS A 133 5.48 -8.84 -4.93
CA HIS A 133 4.75 -8.28 -3.79
C HIS A 133 5.66 -7.77 -2.66
N GLY A 134 6.89 -8.29 -2.53
CA GLY A 134 7.89 -7.83 -1.56
C GLY A 134 8.87 -6.80 -2.12
N GLN A 135 8.61 -6.24 -3.30
CA GLN A 135 9.47 -5.28 -3.97
C GLN A 135 8.82 -3.92 -4.35
N PRO A 136 7.51 -3.65 -4.16
CA PRO A 136 6.84 -2.51 -4.79
C PRO A 136 7.47 -1.16 -4.45
N VAL A 137 7.90 -0.95 -3.20
CA VAL A 137 8.44 0.34 -2.77
C VAL A 137 9.77 0.65 -3.48
N SER A 138 10.57 -0.37 -3.80
CA SER A 138 11.85 -0.17 -4.50
C SER A 138 11.67 0.47 -5.88
N PHE A 139 10.60 0.12 -6.60
CA PHE A 139 10.28 0.69 -7.91
C PHE A 139 9.81 2.15 -7.83
N LEU A 140 9.27 2.56 -6.68
CA LEU A 140 8.69 3.89 -6.46
C LEU A 140 9.69 4.89 -5.84
N MET A 141 10.78 4.40 -5.25
CA MET A 141 11.75 5.20 -4.49
C MET A 141 12.81 5.85 -5.39
N LYS A 142 12.90 7.18 -5.37
CA LYS A 142 13.84 7.98 -6.20
C LYS A 142 15.30 7.62 -5.94
N GLU A 143 15.66 7.45 -4.68
CA GLU A 143 17.02 7.12 -4.21
C GLU A 143 17.47 5.72 -4.66
N LEU A 144 16.53 4.84 -4.99
CA LEU A 144 16.80 3.48 -5.46
C LEU A 144 16.74 3.34 -6.98
N LYS A 145 16.41 4.40 -7.74
CA LYS A 145 16.28 4.35 -9.21
C LYS A 145 17.47 3.69 -9.91
N ASN A 146 18.70 3.98 -9.48
CA ASN A 146 19.93 3.42 -10.06
C ASN A 146 20.33 2.07 -9.46
N LYS A 147 19.53 1.54 -8.52
CA LYS A 147 19.70 0.24 -7.86
C LYS A 147 18.63 -0.77 -8.27
N VAL A 148 17.65 -0.35 -9.07
CA VAL A 148 16.63 -1.21 -9.67
C VAL A 148 16.95 -1.39 -11.16
N PRO A 149 17.08 -2.63 -11.68
CA PRO A 149 17.30 -2.86 -13.10
C PRO A 149 16.06 -2.48 -13.94
N ALA A 150 16.25 -2.35 -15.25
CA ALA A 150 15.14 -2.17 -16.19
C ALA A 150 14.33 -3.47 -16.36
N VAL A 151 13.45 -3.75 -15.40
CA VAL A 151 12.56 -4.92 -15.39
C VAL A 151 11.52 -4.79 -16.52
N PRO A 152 11.35 -5.81 -17.40
CA PRO A 152 10.31 -5.80 -18.44
C PRO A 152 8.92 -5.57 -17.86
N GLY A 153 8.13 -4.69 -18.50
CA GLY A 153 6.78 -4.32 -18.02
C GLY A 153 6.75 -3.13 -17.04
N PHE A 154 7.90 -2.67 -16.54
CA PHE A 154 7.98 -1.56 -15.55
C PHE A 154 8.54 -0.25 -16.12
N SER A 155 8.77 -0.15 -17.43
CA SER A 155 9.33 1.05 -18.06
C SER A 155 8.44 2.30 -17.95
N TRP A 156 7.15 2.10 -17.68
CA TRP A 156 6.18 3.19 -17.46
C TRP A 156 6.34 3.83 -16.07
N VAL A 157 6.93 3.10 -15.11
CA VAL A 157 7.04 3.56 -13.72
C VAL A 157 8.08 4.68 -13.62
N LYS A 158 7.67 5.78 -13.00
CA LYS A 158 8.54 6.90 -12.64
C LYS A 158 8.60 6.98 -11.13
N PRO A 159 9.77 6.80 -10.48
CA PRO A 159 9.89 6.90 -9.04
C PRO A 159 9.32 8.23 -8.51
N CYS A 160 8.33 8.16 -7.65
CA CYS A 160 7.56 9.30 -7.15
C CYS A 160 7.79 9.56 -5.65
N LEU A 161 8.30 8.59 -4.89
CA LEU A 161 8.58 8.71 -3.47
C LEU A 161 10.05 9.03 -3.21
N SER A 162 10.32 9.76 -2.13
CA SER A 162 11.64 9.87 -1.52
C SER A 162 11.59 9.26 -0.13
N ALA A 163 12.75 8.99 0.49
CA ALA A 163 12.82 8.33 1.79
C ALA A 163 12.04 9.05 2.91
N LYS A 164 11.92 10.38 2.80
CA LYS A 164 11.16 11.27 3.71
C LYS A 164 9.66 11.34 3.44
N ASP A 165 9.17 10.66 2.40
CA ASP A 165 7.78 10.68 1.97
C ASP A 165 7.05 9.40 2.42
N ILE A 166 7.71 8.50 3.14
CA ILE A 166 7.14 7.24 3.63
C ILE A 166 7.50 6.99 5.10
N VAL A 167 6.53 6.47 5.86
CA VAL A 167 6.73 5.92 7.20
C VAL A 167 6.16 4.52 7.27
N TYR A 168 6.95 3.56 7.76
CA TYR A 168 6.48 2.19 8.00
C TYR A 168 5.98 2.02 9.43
N ILE A 169 4.91 1.24 9.62
CA ILE A 169 4.39 0.86 10.93
C ILE A 169 4.06 -0.63 10.95
N GLY A 170 4.57 -1.35 11.95
CA GLY A 170 4.27 -2.76 12.19
C GLY A 170 5.34 -3.75 11.75
N LEU A 171 6.53 -3.24 11.36
CA LEU A 171 7.62 -4.09 10.86
C LEU A 171 8.03 -5.13 11.91
N ARG A 172 8.12 -6.40 11.49
CA ARG A 172 8.52 -7.53 12.33
C ARG A 172 9.16 -8.69 11.57
N ASP A 173 9.06 -8.68 10.24
CA ASP A 173 9.68 -9.66 9.36
C ASP A 173 10.34 -8.92 8.19
N VAL A 174 11.64 -8.60 8.34
CA VAL A 174 12.36 -7.71 7.42
C VAL A 174 13.63 -8.41 6.96
N ASP A 175 13.80 -8.55 5.65
CA ASP A 175 14.98 -9.18 5.08
C ASP A 175 16.26 -8.35 5.37
N PRO A 176 17.45 -8.97 5.44
CA PRO A 176 18.71 -8.23 5.62
C PRO A 176 18.93 -7.13 4.57
N GLY A 177 18.53 -7.38 3.31
CA GLY A 177 18.62 -6.40 2.22
C GLY A 177 17.70 -5.20 2.42
N GLU A 178 16.47 -5.44 2.90
CA GLU A 178 15.52 -4.39 3.24
C GLU A 178 15.99 -3.57 4.44
N HIS A 179 16.47 -4.24 5.49
CA HIS A 179 17.00 -3.56 6.67
C HIS A 179 18.17 -2.62 6.31
N TYR A 180 19.06 -3.08 5.42
CA TYR A 180 20.14 -2.24 4.90
C TYR A 180 19.60 -0.99 4.18
N ILE A 181 18.59 -1.16 3.30
CA ILE A 181 17.98 -0.05 2.58
C ILE A 181 17.34 0.96 3.55
N LEU A 182 16.51 0.47 4.49
CA LEU A 182 15.85 1.31 5.49
C LEU A 182 16.85 2.15 6.28
N LYS A 183 17.92 1.53 6.78
CA LYS A 183 18.96 2.23 7.55
C LYS A 183 19.79 3.18 6.70
N ASN A 184 20.23 2.77 5.52
CA ASN A 184 21.10 3.57 4.66
C ASN A 184 20.39 4.81 4.11
N LEU A 185 19.08 4.71 3.82
CA LEU A 185 18.27 5.83 3.34
C LEU A 185 17.68 6.67 4.49
N GLY A 186 17.81 6.23 5.74
CA GLY A 186 17.23 6.91 6.90
C GLY A 186 15.70 6.94 6.87
N ILE A 187 15.08 5.89 6.32
CA ILE A 187 13.61 5.80 6.24
C ILE A 187 13.07 5.61 7.66
N LYS A 188 12.07 6.41 8.01
CA LYS A 188 11.39 6.34 9.31
C LYS A 188 10.51 5.09 9.35
N PHE A 189 10.63 4.29 10.40
CA PHE A 189 9.79 3.12 10.61
C PHE A 189 9.55 2.90 12.11
N TYR A 190 8.48 2.19 12.42
CA TYR A 190 8.13 1.67 13.73
C TYR A 190 7.91 0.16 13.62
N SER A 191 8.76 -0.61 14.28
CA SER A 191 8.58 -2.06 14.45
C SER A 191 7.41 -2.37 15.39
N MET A 192 6.92 -3.61 15.41
CA MET A 192 5.91 -4.01 16.40
C MET A 192 6.37 -3.80 17.84
N SER A 193 7.65 -4.01 18.15
CA SER A 193 8.20 -3.73 19.48
C SER A 193 8.14 -2.24 19.84
N GLU A 194 8.32 -1.35 18.87
CA GLU A 194 8.16 0.10 19.10
C GLU A 194 6.69 0.47 19.27
N VAL A 195 5.79 -0.15 18.50
CA VAL A 195 4.33 0.02 18.67
C VAL A 195 3.88 -0.44 20.06
N ASP A 196 4.38 -1.57 20.56
CA ASP A 196 4.05 -2.07 21.90
C ASP A 196 4.54 -1.13 23.02
N ASN A 197 5.73 -0.54 22.84
CA ASN A 197 6.34 0.36 23.82
C ASN A 197 5.71 1.75 23.84
N LEU A 198 5.48 2.35 22.66
CA LEU A 198 4.98 3.72 22.51
C LEU A 198 3.44 3.78 22.55
N ARG A 199 2.79 2.66 22.24
CA ARG A 199 1.37 2.54 21.89
C ARG A 199 1.04 3.21 20.55
N ILE A 200 0.00 2.69 19.89
CA ILE A 200 -0.33 3.08 18.53
C ILE A 200 -0.73 4.55 18.39
N ASP A 201 -1.37 5.12 19.41
CA ASP A 201 -1.74 6.53 19.46
C ASP A 201 -0.53 7.46 19.35
N LYS A 202 0.56 7.15 20.07
CA LYS A 202 1.80 7.93 20.00
C LYS A 202 2.53 7.74 18.68
N VAL A 203 2.57 6.51 18.16
CA VAL A 203 3.18 6.21 16.86
C VAL A 203 2.48 6.98 15.74
N MET A 204 1.15 7.03 15.76
CA MET A 204 0.38 7.78 14.76
C MET A 204 0.58 9.29 14.91
N GLU A 205 0.63 9.83 16.13
CA GLU A 205 0.95 11.25 16.38
C GLU A 205 2.31 11.61 15.77
N GLU A 206 3.37 10.87 16.12
CA GLU A 206 4.72 11.12 15.59
C GLU A 206 4.82 10.90 14.08
N THR A 207 4.07 9.94 13.53
CA THR A 207 4.01 9.69 12.08
C THR A 207 3.37 10.87 11.36
N ILE A 208 2.25 11.38 11.89
CA ILE A 208 1.58 12.54 11.33
C ILE A 208 2.48 13.77 11.45
N GLU A 209 3.08 14.05 12.61
CA GLU A 209 4.04 15.16 12.80
C GLU A 209 5.26 15.06 11.87
N TYR A 210 5.79 13.85 11.64
CA TYR A 210 6.91 13.65 10.72
C TYR A 210 6.54 13.94 9.26
N LEU A 211 5.29 13.62 8.88
CA LEU A 211 4.75 13.87 7.56
C LEU A 211 4.13 15.28 7.43
N GLU A 212 3.85 15.96 8.55
CA GLU A 212 3.25 17.30 8.62
C GLU A 212 4.13 18.33 7.91
N GLY A 213 3.47 19.22 7.15
CA GLY A 213 4.09 20.05 6.11
C GLY A 213 3.88 19.49 4.69
N LYS A 214 3.34 18.28 4.56
CA LYS A 214 2.85 17.65 3.32
C LYS A 214 1.50 17.02 3.61
N LEU A 215 0.52 17.17 2.73
CA LEU A 215 -0.82 16.63 2.94
C LEU A 215 -0.75 15.09 2.94
N LEU A 216 -1.09 14.44 4.06
CA LEU A 216 -1.24 12.99 4.12
C LEU A 216 -2.31 12.58 3.11
N SER A 217 -1.89 12.00 1.99
CA SER A 217 -2.74 11.77 0.83
C SER A 217 -2.98 10.29 0.56
N ALA A 218 -2.10 9.39 1.02
CA ALA A 218 -2.24 7.95 0.83
C ALA A 218 -1.89 7.17 2.11
N VAL A 219 -2.72 6.18 2.42
CA VAL A 219 -2.48 5.18 3.46
C VAL A 219 -2.55 3.83 2.77
N ASP A 220 -1.50 3.04 2.92
CA ASP A 220 -1.47 1.66 2.44
C ASP A 220 -1.55 0.72 3.64
N ILE A 221 -2.59 -0.11 3.68
CA ILE A 221 -2.87 -1.05 4.77
C ILE A 221 -3.05 -2.42 4.13
N MET A 222 -2.13 -3.35 4.42
CA MET A 222 -2.14 -4.66 3.77
C MET A 222 -2.52 -5.80 4.71
N GLU A 223 -1.96 -5.87 5.92
CA GLU A 223 -2.21 -7.02 6.78
C GLU A 223 -2.80 -6.63 8.14
N VAL A 224 -4.10 -6.88 8.28
CA VAL A 224 -4.73 -7.09 9.59
C VAL A 224 -5.15 -8.56 9.60
N ASN A 225 -4.43 -9.38 10.36
CA ASN A 225 -4.72 -10.81 10.44
C ASN A 225 -5.09 -11.21 11.87
N PRO A 226 -6.37 -11.01 12.26
CA PRO A 226 -6.81 -11.33 13.62
C PRO A 226 -6.66 -12.83 13.95
N SER A 227 -6.61 -13.71 12.95
CA SER A 227 -6.46 -15.16 13.17
C SER A 227 -5.08 -15.59 13.68
N ARG A 228 -4.08 -14.70 13.63
CA ARG A 228 -2.77 -14.92 14.27
C ARG A 228 -2.78 -14.63 15.77
N GLY A 229 -3.84 -14.05 16.31
CA GLY A 229 -3.99 -13.87 17.74
C GLY A 229 -4.16 -15.22 18.44
N GLU A 230 -3.28 -15.52 19.39
CA GLU A 230 -3.34 -16.77 20.18
C GLU A 230 -4.53 -16.76 21.15
N THR A 231 -4.97 -15.57 21.57
CA THR A 231 -6.12 -15.36 22.45
C THR A 231 -7.15 -14.40 21.86
N GLU A 232 -8.41 -14.50 22.31
CA GLU A 232 -9.48 -13.56 21.92
C GLU A 232 -9.12 -12.09 22.21
N ARG A 233 -8.30 -11.85 23.24
CA ARG A 233 -7.76 -10.53 23.57
C ARG A 233 -6.82 -10.04 22.46
N ASP A 234 -5.93 -10.90 21.96
CA ASP A 234 -4.97 -10.54 20.91
C ASP A 234 -5.68 -10.29 19.57
N VAL A 235 -6.71 -11.09 19.27
CA VAL A 235 -7.61 -10.84 18.12
C VAL A 235 -8.23 -9.46 18.22
N LYS A 236 -8.86 -9.13 19.37
CA LYS A 236 -9.50 -7.82 19.58
C LYS A 236 -8.51 -6.67 19.54
N LEU A 237 -7.31 -6.85 20.09
CA LEU A 237 -6.26 -5.84 20.07
C LEU A 237 -5.76 -5.58 18.65
N THR A 238 -5.57 -6.62 17.85
CA THR A 238 -5.16 -6.52 16.43
C THR A 238 -6.19 -5.73 15.63
N VAL A 239 -7.47 -6.08 15.75
CA VAL A 239 -8.57 -5.37 15.08
C VAL A 239 -8.64 -3.92 15.55
N LYS A 240 -8.58 -3.68 16.87
CA LYS A 240 -8.64 -2.33 17.43
C LYS A 240 -7.47 -1.46 16.97
N THR A 241 -6.25 -2.02 16.94
CA THR A 241 -5.05 -1.31 16.48
C THR A 241 -5.21 -0.88 15.03
N ALA A 242 -5.66 -1.77 14.15
CA ALA A 242 -5.92 -1.45 12.76
C ALA A 242 -6.99 -0.35 12.58
N LEU A 243 -8.07 -0.41 13.37
CA LEU A 243 -9.10 0.63 13.39
C LEU A 243 -8.54 1.96 13.87
N ASP A 244 -7.80 1.98 14.97
CA ASP A 244 -7.21 3.18 15.54
C ASP A 244 -6.20 3.82 14.57
N MET A 245 -5.40 3.02 13.84
CA MET A 245 -4.49 3.51 12.79
C MET A 245 -5.24 4.12 11.62
N THR A 246 -6.27 3.42 11.12
CA THR A 246 -7.09 3.89 9.99
C THR A 246 -7.79 5.21 10.37
N LEU A 247 -8.45 5.24 11.54
CA LEU A 247 -9.11 6.44 12.05
C LEU A 247 -8.12 7.57 12.30
N SER A 248 -6.92 7.30 12.80
CA SER A 248 -5.93 8.37 13.01
C SER A 248 -5.42 8.95 11.69
N SER A 249 -5.27 8.11 10.67
CA SER A 249 -4.78 8.53 9.34
C SER A 249 -5.81 9.35 8.56
N PHE A 250 -7.10 9.00 8.64
CA PHE A 250 -8.19 9.75 8.00
C PHE A 250 -8.80 10.83 8.90
N GLY A 251 -8.30 10.94 10.14
CA GLY A 251 -8.87 11.75 11.20
C GLY A 251 -10.05 11.05 11.89
N LYS A 252 -10.06 11.05 13.24
CA LYS A 252 -11.35 11.03 13.95
C LYS A 252 -12.09 12.25 13.46
N ALA A 253 -13.36 12.13 13.04
CA ALA A 253 -14.19 13.24 12.54
C ALA A 253 -13.80 14.54 13.27
N ARG A 254 -12.97 15.37 12.60
CA ARG A 254 -12.55 16.64 13.16
C ARG A 254 -13.73 17.55 12.92
N GLU A 255 -14.66 17.61 13.87
CA GLU A 255 -15.54 18.78 13.97
C GLU A 255 -14.61 19.99 14.18
N GLY A 256 -14.24 20.69 13.11
CA GLY A 256 -13.22 21.72 13.21
C GLY A 256 -12.85 22.41 11.91
N PHE A 257 -13.56 23.50 11.63
CA PHE A 257 -13.13 24.68 10.90
C PHE A 257 -12.69 24.51 9.43
N HIS A 258 -13.68 24.33 8.55
CA HIS A 258 -13.67 25.11 7.31
C HIS A 258 -14.58 26.31 7.53
N ALA A 259 -13.96 27.44 7.89
CA ALA A 259 -14.60 28.73 7.65
C ALA A 259 -14.77 28.82 6.13
N ALA A 260 -16.02 28.82 5.69
CA ALA A 260 -16.36 29.17 4.32
C ALA A 260 -15.81 30.58 4.05
N THR A 261 -14.98 30.68 3.00
CA THR A 261 -14.71 31.94 2.30
C THR A 261 -15.06 31.73 0.85
#